data_AF-M2NAY5-F1
#
_entry.id   AF-M2NAY5-F1
#
_cell.length_a   1.000
_cell.length_b   1.000
_cell.length_c   1.000
_cell.angle_alpha   90.00
_cell.angle_beta   90.00
_cell.angle_gamma   90.00
#
_symmetry.space_group_name_H-M   'P 1'
#
loop_
_entity.id
_entity.type
_entity.pdbx_description
1 polymer ?
#
loop_
_entity_poly.entity_id
_entity_poly.type
_entity_poly.pdbx_seq_one_letter_code
_entity_poly.pdbx_strand_id
1 'polypeptide(L)'
;MTPREQVLRLRRTDAEGQYLLVSVSQAGSKSLDLKLVASEGEHVYPTNIRETNVKSLQASNYSGSLEEWKTILKCALLHDFSDGQRTDLQGVESVAAISGDKLTITIRKNISGITQRLGSIRLQQNEEEEASLFDWACTAVTIADSLREQMTALQTSAASHQEQVAKLNRQLDDLVQAKKAHEEELLKKFAVLINEKKLKIRQQQRLLAK
;
A
#
# COMPACT_ATOMS: atom_id res chain seq x y z
N MET A 1 -14.35 13.68 -14.78
CA MET A 1 -13.61 12.55 -14.17
C MET A 1 -13.22 11.64 -15.31
N THR A 2 -11.94 11.52 -15.59
CA THR A 2 -11.44 10.53 -16.57
C THR A 2 -11.81 9.13 -16.07
N PRO A 3 -12.39 8.27 -16.92
CA PRO A 3 -12.71 6.90 -16.52
C PRO A 3 -11.41 6.20 -16.12
N ARG A 4 -11.41 5.59 -14.93
CA ARG A 4 -10.27 4.83 -14.42
C ARG A 4 -10.19 3.53 -15.22
N GLU A 5 -9.37 3.53 -16.25
CA GLU A 5 -8.98 2.32 -16.99
C GLU A 5 -7.65 1.80 -16.46
N GLN A 6 -7.56 0.48 -16.31
CA GLN A 6 -6.36 -0.19 -15.86
C GLN A 6 -6.14 -1.46 -16.66
N VAL A 7 -4.88 -1.76 -16.99
CA VAL A 7 -4.49 -2.99 -17.67
C VAL A 7 -3.80 -3.91 -16.69
N LEU A 8 -4.29 -5.14 -16.59
CA LEU A 8 -3.74 -6.20 -15.74
C LEU A 8 -3.07 -7.26 -16.61
N ARG A 9 -1.96 -7.79 -16.10
CA ARG A 9 -1.29 -8.96 -16.68
C ARG A 9 -1.50 -10.16 -15.78
N LEU A 10 -2.23 -11.16 -16.27
CA LEU A 10 -2.51 -12.40 -15.56
C LEU A 10 -1.69 -13.54 -16.15
N ARG A 11 -1.09 -14.38 -15.30
CA ARG A 11 -0.41 -15.59 -15.78
C ARG A 11 -1.42 -16.64 -16.23
N ARG A 12 -1.11 -17.34 -17.32
CA ARG A 12 -1.87 -18.51 -17.76
C ARG A 12 -1.42 -19.75 -16.97
N THR A 13 -2.37 -20.49 -16.42
CA THR A 13 -2.11 -21.77 -15.72
C THR A 13 -2.30 -22.98 -16.62
N ASP A 14 -2.98 -22.79 -17.75
CA ASP A 14 -3.17 -23.76 -18.82
C ASP A 14 -1.97 -23.82 -19.78
N ALA A 15 -1.20 -22.73 -19.90
CA ALA A 15 -0.01 -22.64 -20.75
C ALA A 15 1.13 -21.91 -20.01
N GLU A 16 2.23 -22.62 -19.77
CA GLU A 16 3.38 -22.08 -19.04
C GLU A 16 4.07 -20.96 -19.82
N GLY A 17 4.49 -19.90 -19.11
CA GLY A 17 5.16 -18.73 -19.70
C GLY A 17 4.24 -17.80 -20.50
N GLN A 18 2.97 -18.13 -20.67
CA GLN A 18 2.00 -17.28 -21.37
C GLN A 18 1.22 -16.38 -20.41
N TYR A 19 0.71 -15.28 -20.96
CA TYR A 19 -0.01 -14.27 -20.20
C TYR A 19 -1.29 -13.87 -20.91
N LEU A 20 -2.22 -13.35 -20.12
CA LEU A 20 -3.44 -12.73 -20.56
C LEU A 20 -3.39 -11.26 -20.13
N LEU A 21 -3.71 -10.36 -21.05
CA LEU A 21 -3.96 -8.96 -20.74
C LEU A 21 -5.44 -8.74 -20.51
N VAL A 22 -5.77 -7.94 -19.49
CA VAL A 22 -7.15 -7.61 -19.15
C VAL A 22 -7.25 -6.11 -18.95
N SER A 23 -7.96 -5.42 -19.84
CA SER A 23 -8.41 -4.05 -19.58
C SER A 23 -9.62 -4.10 -18.66
N VAL A 24 -9.55 -3.29 -17.60
CA VAL A 24 -10.59 -3.07 -16.60
C VAL A 24 -11.00 -1.62 -16.68
N SER A 25 -12.25 -1.37 -17.06
CA SER A 25 -12.82 -0.02 -17.16
C SER A 25 -14.12 0.08 -16.35
N GLN A 26 -14.42 1.27 -15.87
CA GLN A 26 -15.66 1.50 -15.13
C GLN A 26 -16.85 1.57 -16.10
N ALA A 27 -17.89 0.77 -15.83
CA ALA A 27 -19.08 0.64 -16.67
C ALA A 27 -20.38 1.08 -15.96
N GLY A 28 -20.32 1.47 -14.69
CA GLY A 28 -21.49 1.91 -13.93
C GLY A 28 -21.15 2.82 -12.76
N SER A 29 -22.17 3.13 -11.96
CA SER A 29 -22.05 4.08 -10.84
C SER A 29 -21.37 3.49 -9.62
N LYS A 30 -21.41 2.17 -9.44
CA LYS A 30 -20.75 1.51 -8.31
C LYS A 30 -19.31 1.17 -8.63
N SER A 31 -18.51 1.02 -7.58
CA SER A 31 -17.08 0.75 -7.67
C SER A 31 -16.72 -0.57 -8.36
N LEU A 32 -17.61 -1.57 -8.29
CA LEU A 32 -17.43 -2.88 -8.93
C LEU A 32 -18.34 -3.07 -10.15
N ASP A 33 -18.93 -2.00 -10.68
CA ASP A 33 -19.58 -2.04 -11.99
C ASP A 33 -18.51 -1.83 -13.06
N LEU A 34 -17.95 -2.92 -13.56
CA LEU A 34 -16.74 -2.95 -14.39
C LEU A 34 -17.01 -3.64 -15.74
N LYS A 35 -16.46 -3.09 -16.83
CA LYS A 35 -16.27 -3.80 -18.09
C LYS A 35 -14.85 -4.37 -18.10
N LEU A 36 -14.76 -5.67 -18.31
CA LEU A 36 -13.51 -6.40 -18.49
C LEU A 36 -13.40 -6.79 -19.95
N VAL A 37 -12.29 -6.47 -20.58
CA VAL A 37 -11.95 -6.98 -21.91
C VAL A 37 -10.61 -7.66 -21.80
N ALA A 38 -10.59 -8.97 -22.02
CA ALA A 38 -9.38 -9.76 -21.94
C ALA A 38 -8.94 -10.23 -23.32
N SER A 39 -7.63 -10.32 -23.52
CA SER A 39 -7.04 -10.88 -24.73
C SER A 39 -5.66 -11.47 -24.43
N GLU A 40 -5.34 -12.55 -25.13
CA GLU A 40 -4.05 -13.23 -25.21
C GLU A 40 -3.25 -12.83 -26.47
N GLY A 41 -3.80 -11.95 -27.32
CA GLY A 41 -3.23 -11.48 -28.59
C GLY A 41 -3.94 -11.94 -29.87
N GLU A 42 -4.85 -12.92 -29.79
CA GLU A 42 -5.54 -13.53 -30.94
C GLU A 42 -7.06 -13.41 -30.82
N HIS A 43 -7.63 -13.72 -29.65
CA HIS A 43 -9.05 -13.64 -29.37
C HIS A 43 -9.37 -12.63 -28.28
N VAL A 44 -10.62 -12.17 -28.28
CA VAL A 44 -11.13 -11.20 -27.31
C VAL A 44 -12.23 -11.83 -26.49
N TYR A 45 -12.16 -11.59 -25.19
CA TYR A 45 -13.07 -12.14 -24.19
C TYR A 45 -13.65 -10.99 -23.36
N PRO A 46 -14.77 -10.37 -23.80
CA PRO A 46 -15.42 -9.32 -23.04
C PRO A 46 -16.34 -9.90 -21.96
N THR A 47 -16.47 -9.20 -20.83
CA THR A 47 -17.50 -9.46 -19.83
C THR A 47 -17.83 -8.19 -19.04
N ASN A 48 -19.01 -8.18 -18.41
CA ASN A 48 -19.42 -7.11 -17.53
C ASN A 48 -19.66 -7.67 -16.12
N ILE A 49 -19.03 -7.05 -15.13
CA ILE A 49 -19.29 -7.30 -13.72
C ILE A 49 -20.19 -6.19 -13.20
N ARG A 50 -21.22 -6.56 -12.45
CA ARG A 50 -22.05 -5.63 -11.68
C ARG A 50 -21.89 -5.94 -10.21
N GLU A 51 -21.75 -4.91 -9.38
CA GLU A 51 -21.55 -5.06 -7.94
C GLU A 51 -22.70 -5.84 -7.28
N THR A 52 -23.92 -5.77 -7.82
CA THR A 52 -25.08 -6.53 -7.34
C THR A 52 -24.91 -8.04 -7.47
N ASN A 53 -24.11 -8.50 -8.43
CA ASN A 53 -23.99 -9.90 -8.79
C ASN A 53 -22.65 -10.53 -8.36
N VAL A 54 -21.76 -9.77 -7.71
CA VAL A 54 -20.43 -10.26 -7.34
C VAL A 54 -20.46 -11.49 -6.43
N LYS A 55 -21.54 -11.70 -5.67
CA LYS A 55 -21.72 -12.90 -4.83
C LYS A 55 -21.65 -14.19 -5.65
N SER A 56 -22.13 -14.20 -6.90
CA SER A 56 -22.09 -15.41 -7.75
C SER A 56 -20.69 -15.76 -8.24
N LEU A 57 -19.73 -14.83 -8.12
CA LEU A 57 -18.33 -15.04 -8.49
C LEU A 57 -17.54 -15.76 -7.39
N GLN A 58 -18.09 -15.86 -6.18
CA GLN A 58 -17.47 -16.56 -5.06
C GLN A 58 -17.34 -18.06 -5.35
N ALA A 59 -16.26 -18.66 -4.90
CA ALA A 59 -16.15 -20.12 -4.89
C ALA A 59 -17.13 -20.70 -3.86
N SER A 60 -17.64 -21.90 -4.13
CA SER A 60 -18.58 -22.57 -3.22
C SER A 60 -18.01 -22.84 -1.82
N ASN A 61 -16.69 -22.95 -1.71
CA ASN A 61 -15.95 -23.16 -0.47
C ASN A 61 -15.38 -21.85 0.13
N TYR A 62 -15.78 -20.69 -0.37
CA TYR A 62 -15.39 -19.41 0.20
C TYR A 62 -16.14 -19.20 1.53
N SER A 63 -15.38 -18.95 2.61
CA SER A 63 -15.91 -18.81 3.97
C SER A 63 -15.98 -17.37 4.47
N GLY A 64 -15.53 -16.40 3.67
CA GLY A 64 -15.47 -14.99 4.05
C GLY A 64 -16.80 -14.25 3.87
N SER A 65 -16.84 -12.99 4.31
CA SER A 65 -18.04 -12.14 4.15
C SER A 65 -18.17 -11.59 2.71
N LEU A 66 -19.35 -11.08 2.36
CA LEU A 66 -19.56 -10.43 1.07
C LEU A 66 -18.74 -9.12 0.94
N GLU A 67 -18.60 -8.37 2.02
CA GLU A 67 -17.81 -7.12 2.02
C GLU A 67 -16.31 -7.40 1.90
N GLU A 68 -15.82 -8.46 2.55
CA GLU A 68 -14.47 -8.97 2.34
C GLU A 68 -14.26 -9.40 0.89
N TRP A 69 -15.24 -10.09 0.29
CA TRP A 69 -15.16 -10.49 -1.11
C TRP A 69 -15.11 -9.30 -2.08
N LYS A 70 -15.93 -8.27 -1.83
CA LYS A 70 -15.86 -7.01 -2.60
C LYS A 70 -14.49 -6.36 -2.48
N THR A 71 -13.90 -6.36 -1.27
CA THR A 71 -12.56 -5.82 -1.04
C THR A 71 -11.51 -6.61 -1.82
N ILE A 72 -11.59 -7.94 -1.80
CA ILE A 72 -10.72 -8.82 -2.59
C ILE A 72 -10.84 -8.51 -4.09
N LEU A 73 -12.06 -8.32 -4.61
CA LEU A 73 -12.27 -7.96 -6.01
C LEU A 73 -11.69 -6.59 -6.37
N LYS A 74 -11.86 -5.57 -5.51
CA LYS A 74 -11.28 -4.24 -5.73
C LYS A 74 -9.75 -4.31 -5.76
N CYS A 75 -9.16 -5.08 -4.85
CA CYS A 75 -7.72 -5.31 -4.83
C CYS A 75 -7.25 -6.05 -6.10
N ALA A 76 -7.91 -7.15 -6.46
CA ALA A 76 -7.53 -8.00 -7.56
C ALA A 76 -7.73 -7.37 -8.96
N LEU A 77 -8.74 -6.51 -9.13
CA LEU A 77 -9.12 -5.94 -10.42
C LEU A 77 -8.74 -4.45 -10.58
N LEU A 78 -8.67 -3.68 -9.50
CA LEU A 78 -8.46 -2.22 -9.54
C LEU A 78 -7.17 -1.77 -8.84
N HIS A 79 -6.39 -2.72 -8.31
CA HIS A 79 -5.24 -2.48 -7.43
C HIS A 79 -5.55 -1.45 -6.32
N ASP A 80 -6.80 -1.45 -5.84
CA ASP A 80 -7.22 -0.56 -4.77
C ASP A 80 -6.88 -1.20 -3.43
N PHE A 81 -5.76 -0.77 -2.85
CA PHE A 81 -5.31 -1.17 -1.53
C PHE A 81 -5.68 -0.06 -0.55
N SER A 82 -6.88 -0.14 0.03
CA SER A 82 -7.27 0.74 1.15
C SER A 82 -6.25 0.60 2.29
N ASP A 83 -5.74 1.73 2.77
CA ASP A 83 -4.73 1.80 3.82
C ASP A 83 -5.32 1.25 5.13
N GLY A 84 -5.00 -0.02 5.44
CA GLY A 84 -5.54 -0.76 6.59
C GLY A 84 -5.97 -2.20 6.32
N GLN A 85 -6.25 -2.59 5.08
CA GLN A 85 -6.70 -3.97 4.73
C GLN A 85 -5.59 -4.86 4.15
N ARG A 86 -4.35 -4.37 4.14
CA ARG A 86 -3.23 -4.98 3.40
C ARG A 86 -2.78 -6.35 3.96
N THR A 87 -2.98 -6.59 5.25
CA THR A 87 -2.60 -7.85 5.93
C THR A 87 -3.49 -9.02 5.51
N ASP A 88 -4.80 -8.81 5.35
CA ASP A 88 -5.74 -9.90 5.02
C ASP A 88 -5.69 -10.31 3.54
N LEU A 89 -5.18 -9.40 2.69
CA LEU A 89 -5.01 -9.58 1.26
C LEU A 89 -3.65 -10.19 0.86
N GLN A 90 -2.79 -10.51 1.84
CA GLN A 90 -1.48 -11.10 1.55
C GLN A 90 -1.65 -12.45 0.84
N GLY A 91 -0.95 -12.61 -0.29
CA GLY A 91 -0.99 -13.83 -1.10
C GLY A 91 -2.18 -13.92 -2.05
N VAL A 92 -3.07 -12.93 -2.12
CA VAL A 92 -4.11 -12.90 -3.16
C VAL A 92 -3.47 -12.69 -4.52
N GLU A 93 -3.73 -13.59 -5.45
CA GLU A 93 -3.29 -13.52 -6.84
C GLU A 93 -4.43 -13.85 -7.80
N SER A 94 -4.36 -13.27 -9.00
CA SER A 94 -5.28 -13.53 -10.11
C SER A 94 -4.55 -14.31 -11.20
N VAL A 95 -5.14 -15.42 -11.64
CA VAL A 95 -4.60 -16.27 -12.70
C VAL A 95 -5.66 -16.52 -13.77
N ALA A 96 -5.25 -16.89 -14.98
CA ALA A 96 -6.13 -17.15 -16.10
C ALA A 96 -5.96 -18.59 -16.62
N ALA A 97 -7.02 -19.15 -17.18
CA ALA A 97 -6.98 -20.38 -17.96
C ALA A 97 -7.96 -20.29 -19.14
N ILE A 98 -7.54 -20.71 -20.33
CA ILE A 98 -8.38 -20.76 -21.53
C ILE A 98 -8.70 -22.23 -21.82
N SER A 99 -9.97 -22.52 -22.10
CA SER A 99 -10.44 -23.85 -22.49
C SER A 99 -11.46 -23.70 -23.61
N GLY A 100 -11.01 -23.94 -24.85
CA GLY A 100 -11.78 -23.66 -26.05
C GLY A 100 -12.12 -22.16 -26.16
N ASP A 101 -13.42 -21.87 -26.32
CA ASP A 101 -14.00 -20.53 -26.43
C ASP A 101 -14.20 -19.83 -25.08
N LYS A 102 -13.77 -20.45 -23.97
CA LYS A 102 -14.01 -19.94 -22.60
C LYS A 102 -12.71 -19.56 -21.93
N LEU A 103 -12.69 -18.33 -21.43
CA LEU A 103 -11.64 -17.84 -20.54
C LEU A 103 -12.16 -17.85 -19.10
N THR A 104 -11.37 -18.38 -18.17
CA THR A 104 -11.66 -18.32 -16.73
C THR A 104 -10.55 -17.59 -16.01
N ILE A 105 -10.88 -16.43 -15.41
CA ILE A 105 -10.01 -15.73 -14.46
C ILE A 105 -10.33 -16.25 -13.06
N THR A 106 -9.34 -16.81 -12.39
CA THR A 106 -9.45 -17.33 -11.02
C THR A 106 -8.73 -16.43 -10.04
N ILE A 107 -9.44 -15.99 -9.01
CA ILE A 107 -8.88 -15.24 -7.89
C ILE A 107 -8.63 -16.24 -6.77
N ARG A 108 -7.39 -16.34 -6.32
CA ARG A 108 -6.96 -17.32 -5.32
C ARG A 108 -5.99 -16.71 -4.32
N LYS A 109 -5.92 -17.29 -3.12
CA LYS A 109 -4.95 -16.95 -2.09
C LYS A 109 -3.85 -18.01 -2.08
N ASN A 110 -2.59 -17.60 -2.20
CA ASN A 110 -1.42 -18.46 -2.08
C ASN A 110 -0.66 -18.08 -0.81
N ILE A 111 -0.69 -18.99 0.17
CA ILE A 111 0.05 -18.83 1.44
C ILE A 111 1.02 -19.99 1.53
N SER A 112 2.31 -19.70 1.47
CA SER A 112 3.38 -20.70 1.61
C SER A 112 3.25 -21.91 0.66
N GLY A 113 2.76 -21.70 -0.56
CA GLY A 113 2.60 -22.75 -1.58
C GLY A 113 1.23 -23.45 -1.56
N ILE A 114 0.39 -23.21 -0.57
CA ILE A 114 -0.98 -23.71 -0.53
C ILE A 114 -1.89 -22.70 -1.23
N THR A 115 -2.49 -23.12 -2.35
CA THR A 115 -3.43 -22.29 -3.12
C THR A 115 -4.88 -22.59 -2.73
N GLN A 116 -5.60 -21.58 -2.25
CA GLN A 116 -7.04 -21.62 -1.99
C GLN A 116 -7.79 -20.78 -3.02
N ARG A 117 -8.70 -21.38 -3.78
CA ARG A 117 -9.59 -20.64 -4.69
C ARG A 117 -10.58 -19.80 -3.89
N LEU A 118 -10.65 -18.50 -4.17
CA LEU A 118 -11.59 -17.56 -3.56
C LEU A 118 -12.80 -17.32 -4.47
N GLY A 119 -12.58 -17.25 -5.79
CA GLY A 119 -13.64 -17.08 -6.76
C GLY A 119 -13.16 -17.19 -8.20
N SER A 120 -14.09 -17.08 -9.14
CA SER A 120 -13.80 -17.17 -10.58
C SER A 120 -14.75 -16.31 -11.40
N ILE A 121 -14.20 -15.68 -12.44
CA ILE A 121 -14.92 -14.92 -13.46
C ILE A 121 -14.80 -15.68 -14.77
N ARG A 122 -15.92 -15.94 -15.43
CA ARG A 122 -15.96 -16.62 -16.73
C ARG A 122 -16.25 -15.59 -17.82
N LEU A 123 -15.50 -15.68 -18.89
CA LEU A 123 -15.60 -14.84 -20.07
C LEU A 123 -15.80 -15.77 -21.28
N GLN A 124 -16.54 -15.30 -22.27
CA GLN A 124 -16.76 -16.00 -23.53
C GLN A 124 -16.05 -15.24 -24.64
N GLN A 125 -15.47 -15.99 -25.57
CA GLN A 125 -14.89 -15.42 -26.77
C GLN A 125 -15.97 -14.65 -27.53
N ASN A 126 -15.61 -13.48 -28.03
CA ASN A 126 -16.44 -12.68 -28.92
C ASN A 126 -15.58 -12.22 -30.11
N GLU A 127 -15.98 -12.59 -31.32
CA GLU A 127 -15.28 -12.23 -32.55
C GLU A 127 -15.69 -10.84 -33.08
N GLU A 128 -16.76 -10.24 -32.55
CA GLU A 128 -17.22 -8.91 -32.95
C GLU A 128 -16.51 -7.78 -32.20
N GLU A 129 -15.98 -8.05 -30.99
CA GLU A 129 -15.22 -7.07 -30.22
C GLU A 129 -13.73 -7.17 -30.55
N GLU A 130 -13.11 -6.05 -30.92
CA GLU A 130 -11.66 -5.96 -31.09
C GLU A 130 -11.01 -5.36 -29.84
N ALA A 131 -9.90 -5.95 -29.40
CA ALA A 131 -9.08 -5.41 -28.33
C ALA A 131 -8.04 -4.44 -28.91
N SER A 132 -8.11 -3.17 -28.51
CA SER A 132 -7.08 -2.19 -28.86
C SER A 132 -5.84 -2.35 -27.97
N LEU A 133 -5.01 -3.36 -28.28
CA LEU A 133 -3.79 -3.66 -27.53
C LEU A 133 -2.80 -2.49 -27.49
N PHE A 134 -2.81 -1.64 -28.54
CA PHE A 134 -1.99 -0.43 -28.58
C PHE A 134 -2.44 0.60 -27.55
N ASP A 135 -3.74 0.85 -27.44
CA ASP A 135 -4.29 1.75 -26.42
C ASP A 135 -4.02 1.21 -25.02
N TRP A 136 -4.14 -0.11 -24.82
CA TRP A 136 -3.81 -0.74 -23.55
C TRP A 136 -2.34 -0.56 -23.17
N ALA A 137 -1.42 -0.69 -24.13
CA ALA A 137 -0.01 -0.42 -23.91
C ALA A 137 0.23 1.05 -23.54
N CYS A 138 -0.39 2.00 -24.24
CA CYS A 138 -0.32 3.43 -23.91
C CYS A 138 -0.84 3.71 -22.49
N THR A 139 -1.97 3.12 -22.10
CA THR A 139 -2.53 3.23 -20.75
C THR A 139 -1.58 2.65 -19.71
N ALA A 140 -1.01 1.47 -19.95
CA ALA A 140 -0.06 0.84 -19.03
C ALA A 140 1.22 1.67 -18.85
N VAL A 141 1.77 2.24 -19.93
CA VAL A 141 2.94 3.13 -19.89
C VAL A 141 2.62 4.41 -19.11
N THR A 142 1.48 5.05 -19.40
CA THR A 142 1.04 6.27 -18.69
C THR A 142 0.91 6.04 -17.19
N ILE A 143 0.32 4.90 -16.78
CA ILE A 143 0.22 4.52 -15.37
C ILE A 143 1.62 4.30 -14.76
N ALA A 144 2.51 3.59 -15.47
CA ALA A 144 3.87 3.33 -15.00
C ALA A 144 4.69 4.62 -14.82
N ASP A 145 4.55 5.57 -15.74
CA ASP A 145 5.24 6.86 -15.66
C ASP A 145 4.71 7.72 -14.51
N SER A 146 3.38 7.80 -14.34
CA SER A 146 2.78 8.48 -13.20
C SER A 146 3.19 7.86 -11.86
N LEU A 147 3.25 6.52 -11.77
CA LEU A 147 3.74 5.84 -10.58
C LEU A 147 5.22 6.12 -10.31
N ARG A 148 6.05 6.22 -11.36
CA ARG A 148 7.49 6.56 -11.23
C ARG A 148 7.68 8.00 -10.75
N GLU A 149 6.89 8.95 -11.23
CA GLU A 149 6.89 10.33 -10.75
C GLU A 149 6.49 10.40 -9.26
N GLN A 150 5.39 9.73 -8.88
CA GLN A 150 4.94 9.67 -7.48
C GLN A 150 6.00 9.01 -6.58
N MET A 151 6.65 7.94 -7.04
CA MET A 151 7.72 7.27 -6.31
C MET A 151 8.92 8.20 -6.08
N THR A 152 9.30 8.96 -7.11
CA THR A 152 10.40 9.94 -7.02
C THR A 152 10.07 11.07 -6.04
N ALA A 153 8.83 11.58 -6.08
CA ALA A 153 8.35 12.59 -5.15
C ALA A 153 8.33 12.09 -3.70
N LEU A 154 7.85 10.86 -3.47
CA LEU A 154 7.86 10.22 -2.15
C LEU A 154 9.27 9.96 -1.63
N GLN A 155 10.20 9.53 -2.48
CA GLN A 155 11.60 9.33 -2.11
C GLN A 155 12.27 10.65 -1.70
N THR A 156 12.01 11.73 -2.46
CA THR A 156 12.52 13.07 -2.14
C THR A 156 11.96 13.57 -0.81
N SER A 157 10.66 13.40 -0.59
CA SER A 157 10.01 13.73 0.68
C SER A 157 10.59 12.92 1.84
N ALA A 158 10.76 11.61 1.68
CA ALA A 158 11.34 10.74 2.71
C ALA A 158 12.77 11.15 3.06
N ALA A 159 13.59 11.48 2.06
CA ALA A 159 14.95 11.99 2.28
C ALA A 159 14.94 13.31 3.07
N SER A 160 14.07 14.25 2.71
CA SER A 160 13.90 15.51 3.45
C SER A 160 13.46 15.29 4.90
N HIS A 161 12.50 14.40 5.14
CA HIS A 161 12.08 14.07 6.51
C HIS A 161 13.21 13.42 7.31
N GLN A 162 13.99 12.53 6.69
CA GLN A 162 15.15 11.91 7.34
C GLN A 162 16.21 12.95 7.74
N GLU A 163 16.46 13.94 6.88
CA GLU A 163 17.37 15.05 7.18
C GLU A 163 16.86 15.91 8.36
N GLN A 164 15.55 16.22 8.37
CA GLN A 164 14.93 16.95 9.47
C GLN A 164 15.03 16.19 10.80
N VAL A 165 14.79 14.88 10.80
CA VAL A 165 14.97 14.03 11.99
C VAL A 165 16.42 14.05 12.46
N ALA A 166 17.39 13.94 11.55
CA ALA A 166 18.80 14.00 11.90
C ALA A 166 19.18 15.36 12.52
N LYS A 167 18.65 16.47 11.97
CA LYS A 167 18.85 17.81 12.51
C LYS A 167 18.24 17.97 13.90
N LEU A 168 17.00 17.52 14.10
CA LEU A 168 16.31 17.59 15.40
C LEU A 168 17.04 16.77 16.46
N ASN A 169 17.53 15.58 16.10
CA ASN A 169 18.33 14.76 17.02
C ASN A 169 19.62 15.48 17.45
N ARG A 170 20.34 16.13 16.52
CA ARG A 170 21.52 16.94 16.87
C ARG A 170 21.16 18.10 17.81
N GLN A 171 20.08 18.82 17.51
CA GLN A 171 19.62 19.93 18.35
C GLN A 171 19.22 19.46 19.75
N LEU A 172 18.62 18.27 19.85
CA LEU A 172 18.28 17.66 21.14
C LEU A 172 19.53 17.30 21.93
N ASP A 173 20.53 16.67 21.29
CA ASP A 173 21.80 16.34 21.92
C ASP A 173 22.52 17.59 22.43
N ASP A 174 22.60 18.65 21.61
CA ASP A 174 23.19 19.93 21.98
C ASP A 174 22.47 20.55 23.19
N LEU A 175 21.13 20.51 23.20
CA LEU A 175 20.33 21.03 24.31
C LEU A 175 20.55 20.22 25.60
N VAL A 176 20.64 18.89 25.50
CA VAL A 176 20.94 18.01 26.63
C VAL A 176 22.33 18.33 27.20
N GLN A 177 23.33 18.55 26.36
CA GLN A 177 24.67 18.94 26.81
C GLN A 177 24.69 20.32 27.45
N ALA A 178 24.05 21.31 26.82
CA ALA A 178 23.94 22.66 27.36
C ALA A 178 23.22 22.68 28.72
N LYS A 179 22.16 21.87 28.87
CA LYS A 179 21.44 21.71 30.14
C LYS A 179 22.34 21.13 31.23
N LYS A 180 23.08 20.06 30.93
CA LYS A 180 24.02 19.45 31.89
C LYS A 180 25.10 20.43 32.34
N ALA A 181 25.72 21.15 31.40
CA ALA A 181 26.72 22.16 31.72
C ALA A 181 26.16 23.27 32.60
N HIS A 182 24.93 23.72 32.32
CA HIS A 182 24.25 24.74 33.13
C HIS A 182 23.91 24.24 34.54
N GLU A 183 23.42 23.00 34.67
CA GLU A 183 23.16 22.37 35.96
C GLU A 183 24.44 22.25 36.81
N GLU A 184 25.55 21.84 36.20
CA GLU A 184 26.86 21.80 36.87
C GLU A 184 27.33 23.19 37.33
N GLU A 185 27.15 24.21 36.50
CA GLU A 185 27.48 25.59 36.85
C GLU A 185 26.65 26.10 38.03
N LEU A 186 25.34 25.83 38.04
CA LEU A 186 24.44 26.17 39.14
C LEU A 186 24.84 25.45 40.43
N LEU A 187 25.16 24.16 40.37
CA LEU A 187 25.62 23.40 41.53
C LEU A 187 26.93 23.97 42.11
N LYS A 188 27.87 24.39 41.27
CA LYS A 188 29.10 25.08 41.70
C LYS A 188 28.78 26.40 42.41
N LYS A 189 27.90 27.23 41.85
CA LYS A 189 27.46 28.49 42.46
C LYS A 189 26.78 28.27 43.82
N PHE A 190 25.91 27.27 43.92
CA PHE A 190 25.28 26.92 45.19
C PHE A 190 26.28 26.43 46.23
N ALA A 191 27.29 25.64 45.84
CA ALA A 191 28.34 25.20 46.75
C ALA A 191 29.15 26.38 47.33
N VAL A 192 29.51 27.35 46.49
CA VAL A 192 30.19 28.59 46.93
C VAL A 192 29.33 29.35 47.94
N LEU A 193 28.07 29.62 47.62
CA LEU A 193 27.13 30.33 48.51
C LEU A 193 26.95 29.60 49.85
N ILE A 194 26.85 28.27 49.84
CA ILE A 194 26.73 27.46 51.06
C ILE A 194 28.00 27.59 51.91
N ASN A 195 29.18 27.55 51.30
CA ASN A 195 30.44 27.67 52.02
C ASN A 195 30.62 29.07 52.62
N GLU A 196 30.27 30.13 51.90
CA GLU A 196 30.25 31.50 52.41
C GLU A 196 29.29 31.66 53.59
N LYS A 197 28.07 31.11 53.49
CA LYS A 197 27.12 31.12 54.60
C LYS A 197 27.63 30.35 55.81
N LYS A 198 28.20 29.16 55.62
CA LYS A 198 28.82 28.37 56.70
C LYS A 198 29.94 29.14 57.38
N LEU A 199 30.79 29.83 56.62
CA LEU A 199 31.86 30.65 57.16
C LEU A 199 31.32 31.80 58.02
N LYS A 200 30.33 32.55 57.51
CA LYS A 200 29.68 33.64 58.27
C LYS A 200 29.03 33.14 59.57
N ILE A 201 28.31 32.00 59.52
CA ILE A 201 27.71 31.39 60.72
C ILE A 201 28.77 31.04 61.76
N ARG A 202 29.89 30.42 61.35
CA ARG A 202 31.00 30.10 62.26
C ARG A 202 31.62 31.36 62.87
N GLN A 203 31.78 32.42 62.09
CA GLN A 203 32.29 33.71 62.59
C GLN A 203 31.34 34.32 63.64
N GLN A 204 30.04 34.34 63.36
CA GLN A 204 29.03 34.85 64.30
C GLN A 204 28.99 34.01 65.60
N GLN A 205 29.03 32.68 65.49
CA GLN A 205 29.10 31.79 66.66
C GLN A 205 30.33 32.05 67.52
N ARG A 206 31.51 32.30 66.91
CA ARG A 206 32.72 32.66 67.65
C ARG A 206 32.60 34.00 68.38
N LEU A 207 31.90 34.98 67.80
CA LEU A 207 31.66 36.28 68.43
C LEU A 207 30.69 36.18 69.61
N LEU A 208 29.70 35.29 69.53
CA LEU A 208 28.70 35.06 70.58
C LEU A 208 29.20 34.18 71.74
N ALA A 209 30.22 33.35 71.50
CA ALA A 209 30.84 32.50 72.51
C ALA A 209 31.93 33.20 73.34
N LYS A 210 32.02 34.53 73.24
CA LYS A 210 32.94 35.42 73.95
C LYS A 210 32.13 36.33 74.86
#